data_AF-A0A975GFJ8-F1
#
_entry.id   AF-A0A975GFJ8-F1
#
_cell.length_a   1.000
_cell.length_b   1.000
_cell.length_c   1.000
_cell.angle_alpha   90.00
_cell.angle_beta   90.00
_cell.angle_gamma   90.00
#
_symmetry.space_group_name_H-M   'P 1'
#
loop_
_entity.id
_entity.type
_entity.pdbx_description
1 polymer ?
#
loop_
_entity_poly.entity_id
_entity_poly.type
_entity_poly.pdbx_seq_one_letter_code
_entity_poly.pdbx_strand_id
1 'polypeptide(L)'
;MNCSDSQKGFTLIEAVLTLIIISIIGSMMYSYFNSALNYGTFSLLQIQKSLELHSAMEKITADYYDKKGIPGSLETLQINVQNNADEKYGIYEITKNVFIKFETGNEVELLPTDPDPKNILKITINNSIGETLTSLFTDP
;
A
#
# COMPACT_ATOMS: atom_id res chain seq x y z
N MET A 1 57.99 0.43 -47.62
CA MET A 1 56.54 0.37 -47.32
C MET A 1 56.14 1.70 -46.72
N ASN A 2 55.46 2.54 -47.51
CA ASN A 2 54.92 3.82 -47.03
C ASN A 2 53.61 3.54 -46.29
N CYS A 3 53.56 3.88 -45.01
CA CYS A 3 52.31 4.08 -44.30
C CYS A 3 52.31 5.53 -43.84
N SER A 4 51.71 6.40 -44.66
CA SER A 4 51.43 7.78 -44.28
C SER A 4 50.05 7.79 -43.65
N ASP A 5 50.03 7.62 -42.32
CA ASP A 5 48.82 7.79 -41.51
C ASP A 5 48.39 9.26 -41.60
N SER A 6 47.27 9.50 -42.26
CA SER A 6 46.67 10.82 -42.37
C SER A 6 45.94 11.11 -41.06
N GLN A 7 46.61 11.81 -40.13
CA GLN A 7 45.98 12.34 -38.93
C GLN A 7 44.95 13.40 -39.32
N LYS A 8 43.72 12.97 -39.58
CA LYS A 8 42.55 13.84 -39.71
C LYS A 8 42.14 14.29 -38.31
N GLY A 9 42.56 15.50 -37.93
CA GLY A 9 42.14 16.14 -36.69
C GLY A 9 40.69 16.64 -36.76
N PHE A 10 40.08 16.80 -35.59
CA PHE A 10 38.73 17.34 -35.42
C PHE A 10 38.70 18.82 -35.81
N THR A 11 37.78 19.22 -36.68
CA THR A 11 37.66 20.63 -37.06
C THR A 11 36.80 21.39 -36.02
N LEU A 12 37.12 22.67 -35.79
CA LEU A 12 36.36 23.51 -34.84
C LEU A 12 34.87 23.61 -35.21
N ILE A 13 34.58 23.62 -36.52
CA ILE A 13 33.20 23.67 -37.02
C ILE A 13 32.43 22.36 -36.78
N GLU A 14 33.09 21.21 -36.89
CA GLU A 14 32.50 19.90 -36.58
C GLU A 14 32.18 19.75 -35.09
N ALA A 15 33.03 20.30 -34.21
CA ALA A 15 32.77 20.34 -32.77
C ALA A 15 31.54 21.19 -32.42
N VAL A 16 31.37 22.36 -33.05
CA VAL A 16 30.19 23.20 -32.82
C VAL A 16 28.91 22.54 -33.37
N LEU A 17 28.98 21.94 -34.56
CA LEU A 17 27.84 21.22 -35.17
C LEU A 17 27.40 20.03 -34.33
N THR A 18 28.34 19.22 -33.83
CA THR A 18 28.03 18.06 -32.98
C THR A 18 27.40 18.48 -31.65
N LEU A 19 27.88 19.56 -31.02
CA LEU A 19 27.28 20.09 -29.79
C LEU A 19 25.83 20.58 -29.97
N ILE A 20 25.53 21.21 -31.12
CA ILE A 20 24.16 21.65 -31.43
C ILE A 20 23.23 20.44 -31.60
N ILE A 21 23.68 19.43 -32.34
CA ILE A 21 22.89 18.20 -32.56
C ILE A 21 22.66 17.45 -31.24
N ILE A 22 23.68 17.33 -30.39
CA ILE A 22 23.58 16.72 -29.05
C ILE A 22 22.59 17.51 -28.17
N SER A 23 22.58 18.84 -28.26
CA SER A 23 21.67 19.68 -27.47
C SER A 23 20.20 19.47 -27.86
N ILE A 24 19.91 19.38 -29.16
CA ILE A 24 18.55 19.14 -29.66
C ILE A 24 18.07 17.75 -29.23
N ILE A 25 18.88 16.70 -29.48
CA ILE A 25 18.54 15.33 -29.10
C ILE A 25 18.42 15.19 -27.58
N GLY A 26 19.33 15.82 -26.83
CA GLY A 26 19.31 15.84 -25.36
C GLY A 26 18.05 16.47 -24.78
N SER A 27 17.57 17.58 -25.37
CA SER A 27 16.32 18.22 -24.93
C SER A 27 15.08 17.34 -25.15
N MET A 28 15.03 16.61 -26.26
CA MET A 28 13.93 15.68 -26.55
C MET A 28 13.95 14.50 -25.58
N MET A 29 15.14 13.96 -25.30
CA MET A 29 15.35 12.86 -24.36
C MET A 29 14.95 13.24 -22.93
N TYR A 30 15.19 14.48 -22.51
CA TYR A 30 14.75 15.00 -21.21
C TYR A 30 13.22 14.94 -21.04
N SER A 31 12.45 15.26 -22.08
CA SER A 31 10.99 15.19 -22.06
C SER A 31 10.49 13.75 -21.85
N TYR A 32 11.12 12.76 -22.51
CA TYR A 32 10.77 11.35 -22.36
C TYR A 32 11.14 10.79 -20.97
N PHE A 33 12.31 11.15 -20.43
CA PHE A 33 12.72 10.69 -19.10
C PHE A 33 11.85 11.28 -17.98
N ASN A 34 11.40 12.53 -18.12
CA ASN A 34 10.50 13.14 -17.14
C ASN A 34 9.21 12.33 -17.00
N SER A 35 8.56 11.96 -18.11
CA SER A 35 7.35 11.14 -18.07
C SER A 35 7.62 9.75 -17.48
N ALA A 36 8.66 9.05 -17.93
CA ALA A 36 8.96 7.68 -17.47
C ALA A 36 9.25 7.60 -15.96
N LEU A 37 9.96 8.58 -15.39
CA LEU A 37 10.24 8.65 -13.96
C LEU A 37 9.00 8.99 -13.14
N ASN A 38 8.14 9.88 -13.63
CA ASN A 38 6.91 10.28 -12.93
C ASN A 38 5.87 9.14 -12.88
N TYR A 39 5.82 8.26 -13.89
CA TYR A 39 4.94 7.08 -13.83
C TYR A 39 5.46 6.02 -12.86
N GLY A 40 6.79 5.84 -12.75
CA GLY A 40 7.39 4.87 -11.84
C GLY A 40 7.17 5.21 -10.37
N THR A 41 7.28 6.47 -9.99
CA THR A 41 7.10 6.90 -8.59
C THR A 41 5.66 6.76 -8.11
N PHE A 42 4.67 7.01 -8.98
CA PHE A 42 3.26 6.83 -8.65
C PHE A 42 2.87 5.36 -8.42
N SER A 43 3.46 4.43 -9.18
CA SER A 43 3.23 3.00 -9.00
C SER A 43 3.85 2.47 -7.71
N LEU A 44 5.07 2.92 -7.37
CA LEU A 44 5.74 2.50 -6.13
C LEU A 44 5.02 2.99 -4.88
N LEU A 45 4.55 4.25 -4.87
CA LEU A 45 3.82 4.80 -3.74
C LEU A 45 2.50 4.06 -3.46
N GLN A 46 1.80 3.59 -4.49
CA GLN A 46 0.60 2.77 -4.30
C GLN A 46 0.92 1.40 -3.70
N ILE A 47 1.98 0.73 -4.17
CA ILE A 47 2.39 -0.57 -3.63
C ILE A 47 2.77 -0.44 -2.15
N GLN A 48 3.48 0.63 -1.78
CA GLN A 48 3.82 0.89 -0.38
C GLN A 48 2.57 1.03 0.50
N LYS A 49 1.60 1.85 0.07
CA LYS A 49 0.33 2.03 0.80
C LYS A 49 -0.52 0.77 0.88
N SER A 50 -0.45 -0.08 -0.15
CA SER A 50 -1.11 -1.39 -0.14
C SER A 50 -0.43 -2.36 0.83
N LEU A 51 0.90 -2.39 0.85
CA LEU A 51 1.68 -3.19 1.81
C LEU A 51 1.44 -2.76 3.26
N GLU A 52 1.38 -1.46 3.53
CA GLU A 52 1.08 -0.94 4.86
C GLU A 52 -0.29 -1.42 5.36
N LEU A 53 -1.31 -1.37 4.49
CA LEU A 53 -2.65 -1.86 4.80
C LEU A 53 -2.68 -3.37 5.07
N HIS A 54 -1.99 -4.14 4.22
CA HIS A 54 -1.87 -5.59 4.40
C HIS A 54 -1.10 -5.95 5.67
N SER A 55 0.02 -5.27 5.94
CA SER A 55 0.82 -5.44 7.16
C SER A 55 0.01 -5.16 8.41
N ALA A 56 -0.86 -4.13 8.37
CA ALA A 56 -1.76 -3.83 9.49
C ALA A 56 -2.72 -4.98 9.75
N MET A 57 -3.35 -5.52 8.72
CA MET A 57 -4.27 -6.65 8.88
C MET A 57 -3.56 -7.93 9.35
N GLU A 58 -2.32 -8.17 8.93
CA GLU A 58 -1.52 -9.28 9.43
C GLU A 58 -1.24 -9.15 10.93
N LYS A 59 -0.91 -7.94 11.41
CA LYS A 59 -0.71 -7.69 12.85
C LYS A 59 -2.01 -7.85 13.64
N ILE A 60 -3.14 -7.38 13.11
CA ILE A 60 -4.47 -7.57 13.73
C ILE A 60 -4.78 -9.06 13.84
N THR A 61 -4.56 -9.80 12.75
CA THR A 61 -4.78 -11.24 12.70
C THR A 61 -3.84 -11.98 13.65
N ALA A 62 -2.58 -11.55 13.77
CA ALA A 62 -1.64 -12.11 14.72
C ALA A 62 -2.08 -11.90 16.18
N ASP A 63 -2.54 -10.70 16.55
CA ASP A 63 -3.06 -10.42 17.90
C ASP A 63 -4.33 -11.23 18.22
N TYR A 64 -5.16 -11.49 17.22
CA TYR A 64 -6.28 -12.41 17.34
C TYR A 64 -5.82 -13.84 17.65
N TYR A 65 -4.89 -14.38 16.85
CA TYR A 65 -4.41 -15.76 17.05
C TYR A 65 -3.66 -15.95 18.37
N ASP A 66 -2.93 -14.95 18.84
CA ASP A 66 -2.22 -14.98 20.12
C ASP A 66 -3.18 -15.13 21.32
N LYS A 67 -4.37 -14.53 21.22
CA LYS A 67 -5.38 -14.52 22.29
C LYS A 67 -6.55 -15.47 22.05
N LYS A 68 -6.48 -16.25 20.98
CA LYS A 68 -7.56 -17.16 20.57
C LYS A 68 -7.82 -18.19 21.68
N GLY A 69 -9.09 -18.36 22.04
CA GLY A 69 -9.52 -19.28 23.10
C GLY A 69 -9.54 -18.67 24.51
N ILE A 70 -9.16 -17.39 24.65
CA ILE A 70 -9.41 -16.63 25.88
C ILE A 70 -10.82 -16.01 25.78
N PRO A 71 -11.71 -16.21 26.77
CA PRO A 71 -13.02 -15.58 26.76
C PRO A 71 -12.89 -14.05 26.74
N GLY A 72 -13.62 -13.39 25.83
CA GLY A 72 -13.56 -11.93 25.65
C GLY A 72 -12.40 -11.45 24.77
N SER A 73 -11.69 -12.36 24.09
CA SER A 73 -10.58 -12.01 23.18
C SER A 73 -11.03 -11.10 22.03
N LEU A 74 -12.18 -11.39 21.43
CA LEU A 74 -12.76 -10.61 20.34
C LEU A 74 -13.14 -9.18 20.77
N GLU A 75 -13.69 -9.00 21.96
CA GLU A 75 -14.03 -7.66 22.48
C GLU A 75 -12.76 -6.84 22.72
N THR A 76 -11.72 -7.49 23.26
CA THR A 76 -10.41 -6.86 23.43
C THR A 76 -9.78 -6.50 22.09
N LEU A 77 -9.90 -7.37 21.09
CA LEU A 77 -9.42 -7.11 19.72
C LEU A 77 -10.17 -5.93 19.09
N GLN A 78 -11.50 -5.88 19.20
CA GLN A 78 -12.31 -4.77 18.71
C GLN A 78 -11.83 -3.44 19.29
N ILE A 79 -11.62 -3.38 20.62
CA ILE A 79 -11.14 -2.19 21.32
C ILE A 79 -9.72 -1.81 20.86
N ASN A 80 -8.83 -2.79 20.73
CA ASN A 80 -7.46 -2.55 20.30
C ASN A 80 -7.40 -2.01 18.87
N VAL A 81 -8.21 -2.56 17.97
CA VAL A 81 -8.30 -2.08 16.59
C VAL A 81 -8.94 -0.70 16.52
N GLN A 82 -9.96 -0.43 17.35
CA GLN A 82 -10.64 0.86 17.42
C GLN A 82 -9.74 1.99 17.92
N ASN A 83 -8.99 1.72 18.98
CA ASN A 83 -8.12 2.71 19.61
C ASN A 83 -6.77 2.82 18.91
N ASN A 84 -6.28 1.72 18.34
CA ASN A 84 -4.96 1.60 17.70
C ASN A 84 -3.86 2.36 18.46
N ALA A 85 -3.80 2.15 19.78
CA ALA A 85 -2.87 2.88 20.65
C ALA A 85 -1.42 2.71 20.16
N ASP A 86 -0.68 3.81 20.13
CA ASP A 86 0.71 3.88 19.66
C ASP A 86 0.93 3.31 18.25
N GLU A 87 -0.10 3.35 17.38
CA GLU A 87 -0.04 2.78 16.03
C GLU A 87 0.40 1.31 16.03
N LYS A 88 0.00 0.54 17.06
CA LYS A 88 0.37 -0.88 17.24
C LYS A 88 0.22 -1.70 15.95
N TYR A 89 -0.88 -1.49 15.22
CA TYR A 89 -1.15 -2.19 13.98
C TYR A 89 -0.70 -1.40 12.73
N GLY A 90 -0.25 -0.15 12.87
CA GLY A 90 0.16 0.73 11.77
C GLY A 90 -0.90 1.78 11.44
N ILE A 91 -0.74 2.45 10.30
CA ILE A 91 -1.60 3.56 9.87
C ILE A 91 -2.70 3.01 8.95
N TYR A 92 -3.95 3.11 9.38
CA TYR A 92 -5.15 2.72 8.62
C TYR A 92 -6.36 3.49 9.15
N GLU A 93 -7.42 3.59 8.35
CA GLU A 93 -8.71 4.09 8.82
C GLU A 93 -9.72 2.95 8.95
N ILE A 94 -10.64 3.07 9.91
CA ILE A 94 -11.64 2.04 10.18
C ILE A 94 -12.91 2.40 9.42
N THR A 95 -13.36 1.49 8.56
CA THR A 95 -14.64 1.61 7.85
C THR A 95 -15.74 0.84 8.58
N LYS A 96 -15.43 -0.36 9.10
CA LYS A 96 -16.34 -1.15 9.92
C LYS A 96 -15.57 -1.87 11.03
N ASN A 97 -16.13 -1.90 12.23
CA ASN A 97 -15.57 -2.62 13.37
C ASN A 97 -16.71 -3.05 14.30
N VAL A 98 -17.52 -3.99 13.83
CA VAL A 98 -18.79 -4.36 14.45
C VAL A 98 -18.90 -5.87 14.62
N PHE A 99 -19.60 -6.28 15.67
CA PHE A 99 -20.01 -7.66 15.81
C PHE A 99 -21.20 -7.94 14.90
N ILE A 100 -21.24 -9.13 14.32
CA ILE A 100 -22.32 -9.55 13.44
C ILE A 100 -22.87 -10.90 13.86
N LYS A 101 -24.13 -11.15 13.50
CA LYS A 101 -24.76 -12.48 13.52
C LYS A 101 -25.41 -12.76 12.17
N PHE A 102 -25.61 -14.04 11.88
CA PHE A 102 -26.38 -14.45 10.72
C PHE A 102 -27.76 -14.91 11.16
N GLU A 103 -28.78 -14.10 10.88
CA GLU A 103 -30.18 -14.45 11.12
C GLU A 103 -30.87 -14.77 9.80
N THR A 104 -31.41 -16.00 9.68
CA THR A 104 -32.14 -16.44 8.47
C THR A 104 -31.34 -16.23 7.17
N GLY A 105 -30.01 -16.39 7.23
CA GLY A 105 -29.11 -16.22 6.09
C GLY A 105 -28.70 -14.78 5.78
N ASN A 106 -29.17 -13.78 6.54
CA ASN A 106 -28.77 -12.38 6.39
C ASN A 106 -27.78 -11.95 7.47
N GLU A 107 -26.80 -11.13 7.10
CA GLU A 107 -25.89 -10.47 8.04
C GLU A 107 -26.66 -9.38 8.80
N VAL A 108 -26.67 -9.48 10.13
CA VAL A 108 -27.24 -8.48 11.03
C VAL A 108 -26.15 -8.00 11.98
N GLU A 109 -25.98 -6.69 12.08
CA GLU A 109 -25.03 -6.09 13.03
C GLU A 109 -25.60 -6.19 14.45
N LEU A 110 -24.76 -6.59 15.40
CA LEU A 110 -25.10 -6.67 16.82
C LEU A 110 -24.86 -5.31 17.47
N LEU A 111 -25.88 -4.81 18.16
CA LEU A 111 -25.75 -3.62 18.99
C LEU A 111 -25.07 -3.98 20.31
N PRO A 112 -24.39 -3.02 20.98
CA PRO A 112 -23.69 -3.26 22.24
C PRO A 112 -24.61 -3.78 23.37
N THR A 113 -25.91 -3.55 23.24
CA THR A 113 -26.96 -3.93 24.18
C THR A 113 -27.66 -5.24 23.86
N ASP A 114 -27.34 -5.88 22.73
CA ASP A 114 -27.98 -7.14 22.36
C ASP A 114 -27.54 -8.26 23.31
N PRO A 115 -28.47 -9.12 23.78
CA PRO A 115 -28.16 -10.25 24.64
C PRO A 115 -27.49 -11.41 23.90
N ASP A 116 -27.34 -11.29 22.58
CA ASP A 116 -26.77 -12.31 21.71
C ASP A 116 -25.25 -12.45 21.91
N PRO A 117 -24.71 -13.67 21.77
CA PRO A 117 -23.29 -13.92 21.97
C PRO A 117 -22.45 -13.25 20.85
N LYS A 118 -21.43 -12.49 21.25
CA LYS A 118 -20.52 -11.74 20.37
C LYS A 118 -19.46 -12.65 19.75
N ASN A 119 -19.89 -13.61 18.93
CA ASN A 119 -19.01 -14.68 18.43
C ASN A 119 -18.29 -14.33 17.13
N ILE A 120 -18.80 -13.36 16.36
CA ILE A 120 -18.24 -12.99 15.04
C ILE A 120 -17.96 -11.49 15.03
N LEU A 121 -16.68 -11.13 14.87
CA LEU A 121 -16.23 -9.75 14.72
C LEU A 121 -15.86 -9.49 13.26
N LYS A 122 -16.45 -8.45 12.67
CA LYS A 122 -16.16 -7.97 11.32
C LYS A 122 -15.35 -6.69 11.39
N ILE A 123 -14.14 -6.75 10.85
CA ILE A 123 -13.22 -5.61 10.79
C ILE A 123 -12.96 -5.28 9.33
N THR A 124 -13.24 -4.04 8.95
CA THR A 124 -12.92 -3.45 7.65
C THR A 124 -12.06 -2.21 7.87
N ILE A 125 -10.85 -2.25 7.36
CA ILE A 125 -9.90 -1.14 7.37
C ILE A 125 -9.67 -0.63 5.95
N ASN A 126 -9.27 0.62 5.80
CA ASN A 126 -8.96 1.22 4.52
C ASN A 126 -7.64 2.01 4.59
N ASN A 127 -7.10 2.35 3.41
CA ASN A 127 -5.97 3.28 3.28
C ASN A 127 -6.36 4.58 2.55
N SER A 128 -5.44 5.54 2.56
CA SER A 128 -5.61 6.85 1.92
C SER A 128 -5.78 6.85 0.39
N ILE A 129 -5.63 5.68 -0.27
CA ILE A 129 -5.90 5.51 -1.70
C ILE A 129 -7.25 4.81 -1.97
N GLY A 130 -8.01 4.52 -0.92
CA GLY A 130 -9.35 3.93 -1.01
C GLY A 130 -9.37 2.41 -1.13
N GLU A 131 -8.24 1.73 -0.97
CA GLU A 131 -8.23 0.27 -0.85
C GLU A 131 -8.85 -0.12 0.48
N THR A 132 -9.66 -1.19 0.48
CA THR A 132 -10.34 -1.70 1.66
C THR A 132 -10.00 -3.16 1.86
N LEU A 133 -9.78 -3.54 3.12
CA LEU A 133 -9.51 -4.91 3.50
C LEU A 133 -10.45 -5.31 4.62
N THR A 134 -11.22 -6.38 4.40
CA THR A 134 -12.19 -6.91 5.36
C THR A 134 -11.76 -8.28 5.84
N SER A 135 -11.82 -8.51 7.15
CA SER A 135 -11.59 -9.81 7.78
C SER A 135 -12.67 -10.12 8.80
N LEU A 136 -12.96 -11.41 8.93
CA LEU A 136 -13.92 -11.96 9.87
C LEU A 136 -13.17 -12.82 10.89
N PHE A 137 -13.39 -12.53 12.17
CA PHE A 137 -12.80 -13.26 13.29
C PHE A 137 -13.91 -13.95 14.07
N THR A 138 -13.70 -15.22 14.44
CA THR A 138 -14.75 -16.06 15.04
C THR A 138 -14.22 -16.86 16.22
N ASP A 139 -14.77 -16.67 17.41
CA ASP A 139 -14.50 -17.55 18.53
C ASP A 139 -15.42 -18.79 18.45
N PRO A 140 -14.88 -20.01 18.67
CA PRO A 140 -15.65 -21.25 18.66
C PRO A 140 -16.57 -21.42 19.88
#